data_AF-B7RUL2-F1
#
_entry.id   AF-B7RUL2-F1
#
_cell.length_a   1.000
_cell.length_b   1.000
_cell.length_c   1.000
_cell.angle_alpha   90.00
_cell.angle_beta   90.00
_cell.angle_gamma   90.00
#
_symmetry.space_group_name_H-M   'P 1'
#
loop_
_entity.id
_entity.type
_entity.pdbx_description
1 polymer ?
#
loop_
_entity_poly.entity_id
_entity_poly.type
_entity_poly.pdbx_seq_one_letter_code
_entity_poly.pdbx_strand_id
1 'polypeptide(L)'
;MQFGLHQDENTLGDAYTLLDAGVSLQSHSDSWEAAFFVKNLTDEFYPSFIFGMNAAFVPNGYFHRYSKLAERTYGMELRYRW
;
A
#
# COMPACT_ATOMS: atom_id res chain seq x y z
N MET A 1 -0.40 21.00 29.70
CA MET A 1 0.65 20.03 29.33
C MET A 1 0.24 19.45 27.99
N GLN A 2 1.06 19.64 26.95
CA GLN A 2 0.82 19.02 25.64
C GLN A 2 1.45 17.63 25.68
N PHE A 3 0.62 16.59 25.65
CA PHE A 3 1.09 15.21 25.54
C PHE A 3 1.79 15.05 24.18
N GLY A 4 3.02 14.54 24.18
CA GLY A 4 3.78 14.33 22.95
C GLY A 4 3.13 13.22 22.13
N LEU A 5 3.13 13.35 20.79
CA LEU A 5 2.56 12.34 19.88
C LEU A 5 3.06 10.93 20.20
N HIS A 6 4.31 10.78 20.64
CA HIS A 6 4.92 9.48 20.98
C HIS A 6 4.26 8.68 22.10
N GLN A 7 3.21 9.19 22.75
CA GLN A 7 2.51 8.51 23.85
C GLN A 7 1.25 7.77 23.40
N ASP A 8 0.76 7.99 22.17
CA ASP A 8 -0.34 7.22 21.58
C ASP A 8 0.23 6.29 20.51
N GLU A 9 0.14 4.98 20.77
CA GLU A 9 0.61 3.91 19.87
C GLU A 9 0.02 4.03 18.47
N ASN A 10 -1.21 4.55 18.33
CA ASN A 10 -1.83 4.72 17.02
C ASN A 10 -1.22 5.86 16.21
N THR A 11 -0.49 6.78 16.85
CA THR A 11 0.20 7.87 16.15
C THR A 11 1.64 7.53 15.78
N LEU A 12 2.10 6.35 16.19
CA LEU A 12 3.41 5.80 15.87
C LEU A 12 3.28 4.88 14.66
N GLY A 13 4.11 5.12 13.64
CA GLY A 13 4.17 4.25 12.48
C GLY A 13 5.15 3.11 12.73
N ASP A 14 4.67 1.88 12.61
CA ASP A 14 5.51 0.69 12.64
C ASP A 14 6.21 0.47 11.28
N ALA A 15 7.40 -0.15 11.34
CA ALA A 15 8.09 -0.60 10.14
C ALA A 15 7.42 -1.87 9.61
N TYR A 16 7.20 -1.91 8.30
CA TYR A 16 6.59 -3.05 7.61
C TYR A 16 7.41 -3.45 6.38
N THR A 17 7.21 -4.68 5.91
CA THR A 17 7.82 -5.20 4.68
C THR A 17 6.74 -5.64 3.72
N LEU A 18 6.83 -5.17 2.47
CA LEU A 18 5.91 -5.55 1.41
C LEU A 18 6.63 -6.44 0.40
N LEU A 19 6.01 -7.57 0.07
CA LEU A 19 6.49 -8.48 -0.96
C LEU A 19 5.50 -8.51 -2.11
N ASP A 20 5.97 -8.20 -3.31
CA ASP A 20 5.20 -8.32 -4.55
C ASP A 20 5.75 -9.47 -5.39
N ALA A 21 4.89 -10.15 -6.15
CA ALA A 21 5.31 -11.20 -7.08
C ALA A 21 4.60 -11.07 -8.41
N GLY A 22 5.25 -11.51 -9.48
CA GLY A 22 4.64 -11.53 -10.81
C GLY A 22 5.37 -12.47 -11.77
N VAL A 23 4.64 -12.90 -12.78
CA VAL A 23 5.13 -13.73 -13.88
C VAL A 23 4.62 -13.17 -15.19
N SER A 24 5.44 -13.22 -16.24
CA SER A 24 5.04 -12.88 -17.59
C SER A 24 5.36 -14.03 -18.57
N LEU A 25 4.52 -14.12 -19.59
CA LEU A 25 4.60 -15.06 -20.70
C LEU A 25 4.57 -14.25 -21.99
N GLN A 26 5.59 -14.41 -22.82
CA GLN A 26 5.73 -13.71 -24.10
C GLN A 26 5.63 -14.71 -25.25
N SER A 27 4.96 -14.30 -26.33
CA SER A 27 4.90 -15.09 -27.54
C SER A 27 6.25 -15.11 -28.24
N HIS A 28 6.60 -16.23 -28.88
CA HIS A 28 7.88 -16.35 -29.59
C HIS A 28 8.03 -15.33 -30.73
N SER A 29 6.92 -14.90 -31.32
CA SER A 29 6.90 -13.91 -32.40
C SER A 29 6.79 -12.46 -31.91
N ASP A 30 6.94 -12.21 -30.60
CA ASP A 30 6.83 -10.90 -29.94
C ASP A 30 5.50 -10.16 -30.17
N SER A 31 4.48 -10.88 -30.65
CA SER A 31 3.16 -10.33 -30.99
C SER A 31 2.26 -10.11 -29.78
N TRP A 32 2.50 -10.83 -28.68
CA TRP A 32 1.75 -10.64 -27.45
C TRP A 32 2.56 -11.00 -26.21
N GLU A 33 2.14 -10.41 -25.09
CA GLU A 33 2.67 -10.67 -23.75
C GLU A 33 1.53 -10.65 -22.74
N ALA A 34 1.46 -11.68 -21.89
CA ALA A 34 0.53 -11.75 -20.77
C ALA A 34 1.31 -11.73 -19.45
N ALA A 35 0.88 -10.90 -18.51
CA ALA A 35 1.46 -10.82 -17.18
C ALA A 35 0.39 -11.06 -16.12
N PHE A 36 0.75 -11.80 -15.08
CA PHE A 36 -0.05 -11.96 -13.86
C PHE A 36 0.80 -11.54 -12.67
N PHE A 37 0.21 -10.78 -11.75
CA PHE A 37 0.91 -10.29 -10.58
C PHE A 37 0.03 -10.24 -9.34
N VAL A 38 0.69 -10.30 -8.19
CA VAL A 38 0.12 -10.14 -6.86
C VAL A 38 0.88 -9.03 -6.16
N LYS A 39 0.16 -8.04 -5.68
CA LYS A 39 0.65 -6.97 -4.81
C LYS A 39 0.34 -7.31 -3.37
N ASN A 40 1.29 -7.01 -2.47
CA ASN A 40 1.19 -7.34 -1.06
C ASN A 40 0.90 -8.84 -0.83
N LEU A 41 1.78 -9.70 -1.36
CA LEU A 41 1.66 -11.15 -1.36
C LEU A 41 1.48 -11.75 0.04
N THR A 42 2.02 -11.11 1.06
CA THR A 42 1.91 -11.52 2.47
C THR A 42 0.65 -11.01 3.15
N ASP A 43 -0.13 -10.12 2.52
CA ASP A 43 -1.31 -9.44 3.07
C ASP A 43 -1.01 -8.65 4.35
N GLU A 44 0.08 -7.90 4.32
CA GLU A 44 0.45 -6.99 5.39
C GLU A 44 -0.47 -5.77 5.37
N PHE A 45 -1.20 -5.52 6.45
CA PHE A 45 -2.07 -4.35 6.56
C PHE A 45 -1.34 -3.19 7.25
N TYR A 46 -1.22 -2.05 6.56
CA TYR A 46 -0.42 -0.93 7.03
C TYR A 46 -1.06 0.43 6.69
N PRO A 47 -0.90 1.45 7.56
CA PRO A 47 -1.22 2.82 7.21
C PRO A 47 -0.14 3.38 6.27
N SER A 48 -0.56 3.98 5.15
CA SER A 48 0.37 4.69 4.27
C SER A 48 0.86 6.00 4.90
N PHE A 49 0.00 6.64 5.70
CA PHE A 49 0.30 7.87 6.41
C PHE A 49 -0.56 8.00 7.67
N ILE A 50 0.01 8.64 8.68
CA ILE A 50 -0.67 9.08 9.89
C ILE A 50 -0.51 10.61 9.94
N PHE A 51 -1.62 11.35 10.04
CA PHE A 51 -1.61 12.81 10.08
C PHE A 51 -2.25 13.32 11.36
N GLY A 52 -1.59 14.26 12.04
CA GLY A 52 -2.22 15.06 13.09
C GLY A 52 -3.15 16.12 12.51
N MET A 53 -4.30 16.32 13.14
CA MET A 53 -5.25 17.38 12.80
C MET A 53 -4.85 18.70 13.46
N ASN A 54 -5.38 19.81 12.93
CA ASN A 54 -5.16 21.11 13.53
C ASN A 54 -5.81 21.17 14.92
N ALA A 55 -4.97 21.34 15.95
CA ALA A 55 -5.38 21.32 17.35
C ALA A 55 -6.35 22.45 17.74
N ALA A 56 -6.47 23.53 16.97
CA ALA A 56 -7.44 24.59 17.21
C ALA A 56 -8.88 24.17 16.88
N PHE A 57 -9.05 23.19 15.99
CA PHE A 57 -10.38 22.69 15.59
C PHE A 57 -10.67 21.31 16.18
N VAL A 58 -9.68 20.42 16.18
CA VAL A 58 -9.80 19.05 16.71
C VAL A 58 -8.57 18.76 17.57
N PRO A 59 -8.60 19.12 18.86
CA PRO A 59 -7.52 18.83 19.80
C PRO A 59 -7.24 17.33 19.85
N ASN A 60 -5.97 16.94 19.73
CA ASN A 60 -5.50 15.55 19.74
C ASN A 60 -6.10 14.66 18.62
N GLY A 61 -6.75 15.25 17.61
CA GLY A 61 -7.27 14.48 16.48
C GLY A 61 -6.16 14.03 15.55
N TYR A 62 -6.29 12.84 15.00
CA TYR A 62 -5.45 12.33 13.92
C TYR A 62 -6.28 11.41 13.01
N PHE A 63 -5.76 11.13 11.82
CA PHE A 63 -6.36 10.16 10.93
C PHE A 63 -5.30 9.32 10.21
N HIS A 64 -5.67 8.07 9.94
CA HIS A 64 -4.86 7.14 9.15
C HIS A 64 -5.37 7.12 7.73
N ARG A 65 -4.43 7.14 6.78
CA ARG A 65 -4.73 6.93 5.37
C ARG A 65 -4.20 5.57 4.96
N TYR A 66 -5.09 4.70 4.51
CA TYR A 66 -4.75 3.39 3.98
C TYR A 66 -4.64 3.43 2.46
N SER A 67 -3.66 2.72 1.91
CA SER A 67 -3.58 2.48 0.47
C SER A 67 -4.64 1.46 0.07
N LYS A 68 -5.15 1.55 -1.16
CA LYS A 68 -5.92 0.45 -1.77
C LYS A 68 -5.09 -0.84 -1.93
N LEU A 69 -3.77 -0.75 -1.83
CA LEU A 69 -2.83 -1.87 -1.86
C LEU A 69 -2.41 -2.34 -0.45
N ALA A 70 -2.98 -1.76 0.61
CA ALA A 70 -2.78 -2.27 1.97
C ALA A 70 -3.44 -3.64 2.17
N GLU A 71 -4.30 -4.06 1.25
CA GLU A 71 -4.80 -5.41 1.12
C GLU A 71 -4.16 -6.11 -0.08
N ARG A 72 -4.00 -7.44 0.00
CA ARG A 72 -3.49 -8.25 -1.10
C ARG A 72 -4.35 -8.07 -2.36
N THR A 73 -3.71 -7.65 -3.44
CA THR A 73 -4.39 -7.34 -4.71
C THR A 73 -3.82 -8.16 -5.85
N TYR A 74 -4.70 -8.75 -6.67
CA TYR A 74 -4.33 -9.52 -7.86
C TYR A 74 -4.56 -8.69 -9.13
N GLY A 75 -3.70 -8.87 -10.13
CA GLY A 75 -3.83 -8.19 -11.41
C GLY A 75 -3.35 -9.05 -12.57
N MET A 76 -3.92 -8.79 -13.74
CA MET A 76 -3.47 -9.36 -15.01
C MET A 76 -3.40 -8.26 -16.07
N GLU A 77 -2.42 -8.36 -16.96
CA GLU A 77 -2.27 -7.49 -18.12
C GLU A 77 -2.06 -8.36 -19.36
N LEU A 78 -2.69 -7.97 -20.47
CA LEU A 78 -2.43 -8.53 -21.80
C LEU A 78 -2.04 -7.39 -22.73
N ARG A 79 -0.91 -7.54 -23.41
CA ARG A 79 -0.40 -6.57 -24.40
C ARG A 79 -0.31 -7.26 -25.75
N TYR A 80 -0.86 -6.62 -26.77
CA TYR A 80 -0.79 -7.06 -28.16
C TYR A 80 -0.05 -6.03 -28.99
N ARG A 81 0.85 -6.48 -29.86
CA ARG A 81 1.67 -5.64 -30.75
C ARG A 81 1.41 -6.06 -32.19
N TRP A 82 1.04 -5.09 -33.02
CA TRP A 82 0.78 -5.24 -34.45
C TRP A 82 1.95 -4.73 -35.30
#